data_AF-A0A7J7ZM97-F1
#
_entry.id   AF-A0A7J7ZM97-F1
#
_cell.length_a   1.000
_cell.length_b   1.000
_cell.length_c   1.000
_cell.angle_alpha   90.00
_cell.angle_beta   90.00
_cell.angle_gamma   90.00
#
_symmetry.space_group_name_H-M   'P 1'
#
loop_
_entity.id
_entity.type
_entity.pdbx_description
1 polymer ?
#
loop_
_entity_poly.entity_id
_entity_poly.type
_entity_poly.pdbx_seq_one_letter_code
_entity_poly.pdbx_strand_id
1 'polypeptide(L)'
;MRFAKKHNKKGLKKMQANNAKAMSARAEAIKALVKPKEPRPNIPKGCSRKLSRLAYIAHPKLGKRAHARIAKGPRICSPKVKAKAETKPQAAGAAAAQAPKGTQAAAPKVAQAPTKAPQ
;
A
#
# COMPACT_ATOMS: atom_id res chain seq x y z
N MET A 1 9.84 -1.86 -66.06
CA MET A 1 10.27 -2.91 -65.09
C MET A 1 9.61 -4.30 -65.29
N ARG A 2 9.19 -4.70 -66.51
CA ARG A 2 8.56 -6.03 -66.70
C ARG A 2 9.55 -7.20 -66.67
N PHE A 3 10.75 -6.99 -67.19
CA PHE A 3 11.79 -8.01 -67.28
C PHE A 3 12.26 -8.54 -65.92
N ALA A 4 12.53 -7.66 -64.94
CA ALA A 4 12.93 -8.10 -63.60
C ALA A 4 11.88 -9.02 -62.94
N LYS A 5 10.60 -8.63 -62.97
CA LYS A 5 9.50 -9.45 -62.44
C LYS A 5 9.37 -10.80 -63.14
N LYS A 6 9.66 -10.89 -64.44
CA LYS A 6 9.64 -12.15 -65.21
C LYS A 6 10.71 -13.14 -64.73
N HIS A 7 11.88 -12.67 -64.29
CA HIS A 7 13.01 -13.53 -63.92
C HIS A 7 13.14 -13.84 -62.42
N ASN A 8 12.27 -13.31 -61.55
CA ASN A 8 12.32 -13.51 -60.10
C ASN A 8 12.31 -14.99 -59.66
N LYS A 9 11.67 -15.87 -60.44
CA LYS A 9 11.62 -17.32 -60.14
C LYS A 9 13.01 -17.99 -60.15
N LYS A 10 13.97 -17.43 -60.91
CA LYS A 10 15.34 -17.98 -61.04
C LYS A 10 16.10 -18.01 -59.70
N GLY A 11 15.79 -17.08 -58.79
CA GLY A 11 16.44 -16.97 -57.48
C GLY A 11 15.66 -17.60 -56.31
N LEU A 12 14.48 -18.17 -56.56
CA LEU A 12 13.53 -18.51 -55.50
C LEU A 12 14.08 -19.51 -54.47
N LYS A 13 14.74 -20.59 -54.93
CA LYS A 13 15.33 -21.61 -54.03
C LYS A 13 16.41 -21.03 -53.11
N LYS A 14 17.26 -20.14 -53.63
CA LYS A 14 18.31 -19.46 -52.85
C LYS A 14 17.71 -18.51 -51.81
N MET A 15 16.66 -17.78 -52.21
CA MET A 15 15.92 -16.88 -51.31
C MET A 15 15.23 -17.66 -50.18
N GLN A 16 14.59 -18.78 -50.48
CA GLN A 16 13.92 -19.60 -49.48
C GLN A 16 14.91 -20.17 -48.45
N ALA A 17 16.06 -20.68 -48.91
CA ALA A 17 17.10 -21.18 -48.02
C ALA A 17 17.68 -20.07 -47.12
N ASN A 18 17.89 -18.87 -47.67
CA ASN A 18 18.37 -17.72 -46.87
C ASN A 18 17.32 -17.28 -45.83
N ASN A 19 16.05 -17.21 -46.22
CA ASN A 19 14.96 -16.87 -45.31
C ASN A 19 14.80 -17.91 -44.18
N ALA A 20 14.95 -19.20 -44.49
CA ALA A 20 14.93 -20.26 -43.48
C ALA A 20 16.06 -20.09 -42.46
N LYS A 21 17.29 -19.82 -42.93
CA LYS A 21 18.45 -19.53 -42.05
C LYS A 21 18.24 -18.28 -41.19
N ALA A 22 17.63 -17.24 -41.75
CA ALA A 22 17.31 -16.02 -41.00
C ALA A 22 16.27 -16.29 -39.91
N MET A 23 15.24 -17.10 -40.19
CA MET A 23 14.23 -17.48 -39.20
C MET A 23 14.80 -18.37 -38.09
N SER A 24 15.67 -19.33 -38.41
CA SER A 24 16.32 -20.16 -37.40
C SER A 24 17.21 -19.34 -36.48
N ALA A 25 18.02 -18.42 -37.03
CA ALA A 25 18.86 -17.52 -36.23
C ALA A 25 18.02 -16.62 -35.30
N ARG A 26 16.89 -16.09 -35.78
CA ARG A 26 15.96 -15.32 -34.94
C ARG A 26 15.36 -16.16 -33.81
N ALA A 27 14.96 -17.40 -34.10
CA ALA A 27 14.43 -18.30 -33.08
C ALA A 27 15.46 -18.61 -32.00
N GLU A 28 16.71 -18.85 -32.37
CA GLU A 28 17.82 -19.06 -31.42
C GLU A 28 18.10 -17.81 -30.57
N ALA A 29 18.12 -16.62 -31.17
CA ALA A 29 18.29 -15.36 -30.45
C ALA A 29 17.16 -15.11 -29.44
N ILE A 30 15.91 -15.37 -29.82
CA ILE A 30 14.76 -15.27 -28.91
C ILE A 30 14.88 -16.30 -27.79
N LYS A 31 15.25 -17.54 -28.11
CA LYS A 31 15.48 -18.60 -27.10
C LYS A 31 16.57 -18.21 -26.12
N ALA A 32 17.64 -17.55 -26.58
CA ALA A 32 18.72 -17.04 -25.75
C ALA A 32 18.32 -15.80 -24.92
N LEU A 33 17.36 -14.99 -25.38
CA LEU A 33 16.79 -13.89 -24.58
C LEU A 33 15.83 -14.43 -23.51
N VAL A 34 15.00 -15.40 -23.88
CA VAL A 34 13.99 -16.03 -23.01
C VAL A 34 14.66 -16.88 -21.93
N LYS A 35 15.78 -17.54 -22.24
CA LYS A 35 16.65 -18.14 -21.23
C LYS A 35 17.51 -17.03 -20.65
N PRO A 36 17.15 -16.43 -19.50
CA PRO A 36 17.89 -15.31 -18.99
C PRO A 36 19.26 -15.84 -18.58
N LYS A 37 20.31 -15.43 -19.30
CA LYS A 37 21.67 -15.53 -18.79
C LYS A 37 21.70 -14.60 -17.57
N GLU A 38 21.79 -15.19 -16.38
CA GLU A 38 21.74 -14.51 -15.07
C GLU A 38 22.82 -13.42 -14.94
N PRO A 39 22.77 -12.60 -13.87
CA PRO A 39 21.70 -11.69 -13.48
C PRO A 39 22.17 -10.23 -13.68
N ARG A 40 21.25 -9.32 -13.96
CA ARG A 40 21.57 -7.88 -14.09
C ARG A 40 22.26 -7.36 -12.81
N PRO A 41 23.35 -6.58 -12.92
CA PRO A 41 24.00 -5.99 -11.76
C PRO A 41 23.08 -4.93 -11.13
N ASN A 42 22.86 -5.12 -9.83
CA ASN A 42 22.40 -4.16 -8.81
C ASN A 42 21.34 -3.15 -9.25
N ILE A 43 20.08 -3.54 -9.05
CA ILE A 43 18.96 -2.60 -8.95
C ILE A 43 19.29 -1.60 -7.84
N PRO A 44 19.32 -0.28 -8.12
CA PRO A 44 19.49 0.72 -7.07
C PRO A 44 18.30 0.59 -6.09
N LYS A 45 18.61 0.28 -4.83
CA LYS A 45 17.64 0.20 -3.73
C LYS A 45 17.12 1.60 -3.44
N GLY A 46 16.10 2.03 -4.20
CA GLY A 46 15.75 3.45 -4.31
C GLY A 46 14.29 3.81 -4.10
N CYS A 47 13.48 2.97 -3.47
CA CYS A 47 12.19 3.40 -2.92
C CYS A 47 11.82 2.49 -1.75
N SER A 48 11.52 3.07 -0.60
CA SER A 48 11.04 2.27 0.52
C SER A 48 9.70 1.62 0.14
N ARG A 49 9.51 0.35 0.52
CA ARG A 49 8.26 -0.40 0.25
C ARG A 49 7.01 0.35 0.72
N LYS A 50 7.16 1.25 1.71
CA LYS A 50 6.08 2.11 2.24
C LYS A 50 5.62 3.15 1.22
N LEU A 51 6.55 3.87 0.57
CA LEU A 51 6.20 4.89 -0.43
C LEU A 51 5.55 4.27 -1.66
N SER A 52 6.08 3.15 -2.15
CA SER A 52 5.47 2.42 -3.27
C SER A 52 4.05 1.91 -2.93
N ARG A 53 3.84 1.50 -1.67
CA ARG A 53 2.50 1.09 -1.18
C ARG A 53 1.53 2.26 -1.16
N LEU A 54 1.95 3.43 -0.69
CA LEU A 54 1.09 4.63 -0.67
C LEU A 54 0.73 5.09 -2.08
N ALA A 55 1.70 5.08 -3.01
CA ALA A 55 1.44 5.40 -4.42
C ALA A 55 0.45 4.42 -5.06
N TYR A 56 0.57 3.11 -4.75
CA TYR A 56 -0.38 2.10 -5.22
C TYR A 56 -1.79 2.31 -4.64
N ILE A 57 -1.90 2.66 -3.35
CA ILE A 57 -3.19 2.93 -2.71
C ILE A 57 -3.82 4.17 -3.35
N ALA A 58 -3.09 5.28 -3.47
CA ALA A 58 -3.60 6.52 -4.05
C ALA A 58 -3.97 6.41 -5.54
N HIS A 59 -3.54 5.36 -6.25
CA HIS A 59 -3.80 5.20 -7.67
C HIS A 59 -5.29 4.88 -7.95
N PRO A 60 -6.00 5.67 -8.78
CA PRO A 60 -7.46 5.57 -8.95
C PRO A 60 -7.96 4.24 -9.53
N LYS A 61 -7.19 3.58 -10.40
CA LYS A 61 -7.53 2.24 -10.94
C LYS A 61 -7.06 1.07 -10.06
N LEU A 62 -5.79 1.09 -9.66
CA LEU A 62 -5.14 -0.03 -8.95
C LEU A 62 -5.53 -0.09 -7.45
N GLY A 63 -5.74 1.06 -6.81
CA GLY A 63 -5.99 1.19 -5.38
C GLY A 63 -7.43 0.90 -4.93
N LYS A 64 -8.38 0.68 -5.85
CA LYS A 64 -9.81 0.54 -5.54
C LYS A 64 -10.10 -0.51 -4.45
N ARG A 65 -9.50 -1.69 -4.58
CA ARG A 65 -9.67 -2.78 -3.61
C ARG A 65 -9.00 -2.49 -2.27
N ALA A 66 -7.85 -1.79 -2.29
CA ALA A 66 -7.16 -1.39 -1.08
C ALA A 66 -7.97 -0.34 -0.30
N HIS A 67 -8.48 0.68 -0.98
CA HIS A 67 -9.40 1.66 -0.39
C HIS A 67 -10.66 1.02 0.17
N ALA A 68 -11.29 0.11 -0.58
CA ALA A 68 -12.48 -0.60 -0.11
C ALA A 68 -12.21 -1.41 1.18
N ARG A 69 -11.03 -2.03 1.31
CA ARG A 69 -10.63 -2.74 2.53
C ARG A 69 -10.35 -1.80 3.69
N ILE A 70 -9.63 -0.70 3.44
CA ILE A 70 -9.33 0.33 4.44
C ILE A 70 -10.62 1.00 4.93
N ALA A 71 -11.62 1.20 4.06
CA ALA A 71 -12.92 1.74 4.46
C ALA A 71 -13.79 0.72 5.23
N LYS A 72 -13.60 -0.59 4.98
CA LYS A 72 -14.32 -1.67 5.67
C LYS A 72 -13.76 -1.99 7.05
N GLY A 73 -12.44 -2.04 7.20
CA GLY A 73 -11.75 -2.41 8.45
C GLY A 73 -12.20 -1.62 9.70
N PRO A 74 -12.37 -0.29 9.63
CA PRO A 74 -12.85 0.53 10.75
C PRO A 74 -14.32 0.28 11.11
N ARG A 75 -15.13 -0.16 10.13
CA ARG A 75 -16.56 -0.46 10.34
C ARG A 75 -16.79 -1.86 10.90
N ILE A 76 -15.81 -2.75 10.76
CA ILE A 76 -15.79 -4.08 11.38
C ILE A 76 -15.01 -3.96 12.71
N CYS A 77 -15.44 -3.03 13.57
CA CYS A 77 -15.18 -3.19 14.99
C CYS A 77 -16.02 -4.39 15.41
N SER A 78 -15.43 -5.59 15.40
CA SER A 78 -16.00 -6.72 16.11
C SER A 78 -15.55 -6.55 17.56
N PRO A 79 -16.38 -6.00 18.47
CA PRO A 79 -16.12 -6.20 19.89
C PRO A 79 -16.14 -7.71 20.09
N LYS A 80 -14.98 -8.26 20.45
CA LYS A 80 -14.90 -9.65 20.90
C LYS A 80 -15.60 -9.69 22.26
N VAL A 81 -16.93 -9.74 22.26
CA VAL A 81 -17.75 -9.93 23.46
C VAL A 81 -17.36 -11.30 24.02
N LYS A 82 -16.54 -11.28 25.06
CA LYS A 82 -16.56 -12.31 26.10
C LYS A 82 -17.19 -11.67 27.32
N ALA A 83 -18.52 -11.59 27.31
CA ALA A 83 -19.28 -11.59 28.54
C ALA A 83 -19.11 -12.99 29.15
N LYS A 84 -18.13 -13.14 30.04
CA LYS A 84 -18.14 -14.23 31.02
C LYS A 84 -18.64 -13.63 32.32
N ALA A 85 -19.94 -13.74 32.53
CA ALA A 85 -20.50 -13.81 33.85
C ALA A 85 -19.96 -15.10 34.51
N GLU A 86 -19.20 -14.96 35.59
CA GLU A 86 -18.87 -16.04 36.53
C GLU A 86 -18.66 -15.40 37.91
N THR A 87 -19.79 -15.25 38.61
CA THR A 87 -20.05 -15.71 39.98
C THR A 87 -19.05 -15.34 41.10
N LYS A 88 -19.49 -14.48 42.03
CA LYS A 88 -19.57 -14.83 43.46
C LYS A 88 -20.52 -13.89 44.23
N PRO A 89 -21.50 -14.42 45.01
CA PRO A 89 -22.25 -13.65 45.97
C PRO A 89 -21.46 -13.59 47.29
N GLN A 90 -21.30 -12.41 47.86
CA GLN A 90 -21.05 -12.31 49.30
C GLN A 90 -21.74 -11.05 49.81
N ALA A 91 -22.94 -11.28 50.33
CA ALA A 91 -23.66 -10.33 51.14
C ALA A 91 -22.95 -10.13 52.48
N ALA A 92 -22.95 -8.86 52.92
CA ALA A 92 -23.08 -8.36 54.29
C ALA A 92 -21.98 -7.35 54.64
N GLY A 93 -22.39 -6.08 54.74
CA GLY A 93 -21.57 -4.97 55.22
C GLY A 93 -22.32 -3.67 55.00
N ALA A 94 -23.09 -3.27 56.01
CA ALA A 94 -24.12 -2.26 55.97
C ALA A 94 -23.65 -0.82 55.68
N ALA A 95 -24.59 -0.07 55.09
CA ALA A 95 -24.93 1.33 55.39
C ALA A 95 -23.86 2.45 55.22
N ALA A 96 -24.01 3.22 54.13
CA ALA A 96 -24.13 4.69 54.13
C ALA A 96 -24.43 5.12 52.68
N ALA A 97 -25.69 5.40 52.35
CA ALA A 97 -26.30 6.73 52.33
C ALA A 97 -25.82 7.62 51.16
N GLN A 98 -26.79 7.93 50.31
CA GLN A 98 -26.73 8.65 49.04
C GLN A 98 -26.45 10.15 49.23
N ALA A 99 -25.67 10.77 48.33
CA ALA A 99 -25.98 12.06 47.65
C ALA A 99 -24.78 12.55 46.81
N PRO A 100 -25.02 13.07 45.60
CA PRO A 100 -24.38 14.33 45.23
C PRO A 100 -25.44 15.34 44.80
N LYS A 101 -25.63 16.38 45.61
CA LYS A 101 -26.35 17.59 45.22
C LYS A 101 -25.42 18.78 45.50
N GLY A 102 -25.31 19.68 44.52
CA GLY A 102 -25.01 21.08 44.79
C GLY A 102 -23.70 21.60 44.21
N THR A 103 -23.80 22.13 43.00
CA THR A 103 -23.12 23.33 42.48
C THR A 103 -22.62 24.33 43.54
N GLN A 104 -21.40 24.87 43.38
CA GLN A 104 -21.19 26.29 43.02
C GLN A 104 -19.70 26.65 42.94
N ALA A 105 -19.44 27.60 42.03
CA ALA A 105 -18.16 28.08 41.56
C ALA A 105 -17.50 29.09 42.53
N ALA A 106 -16.16 29.19 42.48
CA ALA A 106 -15.43 30.38 42.90
C ALA A 106 -14.14 30.56 42.09
N ALA A 107 -14.08 31.64 41.32
CA ALA A 107 -12.89 32.15 40.64
C ALA A 107 -12.02 32.95 41.62
N PRO A 108 -10.68 33.02 41.47
CA PRO A 108 -9.88 33.99 42.18
C PRO A 108 -9.57 35.21 41.29
N LYS A 109 -10.03 36.39 41.74
CA LYS A 109 -9.56 37.69 41.25
C LYS A 109 -9.42 38.65 42.43
N VAL A 110 -8.17 38.96 42.80
CA VAL A 110 -7.82 40.18 43.54
C VAL A 110 -6.50 40.70 42.96
N ALA A 111 -6.44 42.02 42.77
CA ALA A 111 -5.40 42.77 42.08
C ALA A 111 -4.76 43.82 43.01
N GLN A 112 -3.57 44.31 42.58
CA GLN A 112 -2.84 45.56 42.94
C GLN A 112 -2.10 45.61 44.30
N ALA A 113 -0.94 46.24 44.51
CA ALA A 113 0.25 46.84 43.82
C ALA A 113 1.00 47.64 44.94
N PRO A 114 2.05 48.48 44.75
CA PRO A 114 3.25 48.52 43.88
C PRO A 114 4.57 48.50 44.74
N THR A 115 5.81 48.52 44.21
CA THR A 115 6.65 49.74 44.06
C THR A 115 8.03 49.46 43.41
N LYS A 116 8.63 50.56 42.95
CA LYS A 116 9.76 50.81 42.02
C LYS A 116 11.17 50.31 42.41
N ALA A 117 12.00 50.14 41.38
CA ALA A 117 13.48 50.00 41.35
C ALA A 117 14.24 51.30 41.77
N PRO A 118 15.59 51.33 41.82
CA PRO A 118 16.39 51.51 40.57
C PRO A 118 17.84 50.93 40.55
N GLN A 119 18.39 50.90 39.33
CA GLN A 119 19.78 50.69 38.86
C GLN A 119 20.41 49.30 38.97
#